data_AF-A0AAP0GFK1-F1
#
_entry.id   AF-A0AAP0GFK1-F1
#
_cell.length_a   1.000
_cell.length_b   1.000
_cell.length_c   1.000
_cell.angle_alpha   90.00
_cell.angle_beta   90.00
_cell.angle_gamma   90.00
#
_symmetry.space_group_name_H-M   'P 1'
#
loop_
_entity.id
_entity.type
_entity.pdbx_description
1 polymer ?
#
loop_
_entity_poly.entity_id
_entity_poly.type
_entity_poly.pdbx_seq_one_letter_code
_entity_poly.pdbx_strand_id
1 'polypeptide(L)'
;MGKSKDGGVAAFWDNTTTMLFCDLCIKEVELGNRPTTHFNKEGWINIMKNFEELTRKQYDKVQLKNKWDHLKKEWKLWMELKRGETGLGWNASRKTIDASDEWWDERIKVLIFHNIFV
;
A
#
# COMPACT_ATOMS: atom_id res chain seq x y z
N MET A 1 -21.95 26.12 4.03
CA MET A 1 -21.71 25.65 2.64
C MET A 1 -21.12 24.25 2.70
N GLY A 2 -21.96 23.23 2.91
CA GLY A 2 -21.51 21.85 2.95
C GLY A 2 -21.16 21.40 1.54
N LYS A 3 -19.89 21.08 1.28
CA LYS A 3 -19.54 20.45 0.00
C LYS A 3 -20.10 19.03 0.02
N SER A 4 -21.03 18.78 -0.88
CA SER A 4 -21.61 17.47 -1.16
C SER A 4 -20.51 16.43 -1.37
N LYS A 5 -20.63 15.28 -0.69
CA LYS A 5 -19.87 14.09 -1.01
C LYS A 5 -20.47 13.52 -2.29
N ASP A 6 -19.97 14.01 -3.43
CA ASP A 6 -20.29 13.39 -4.71
C ASP A 6 -19.76 11.95 -4.66
N GLY A 7 -20.58 11.00 -5.11
CA GLY A 7 -20.26 9.58 -5.13
C GLY A 7 -19.21 9.29 -6.19
N GLY A 8 -17.96 9.71 -5.93
CA GLY A 8 -16.83 9.50 -6.82
C GLY A 8 -16.64 8.02 -7.10
N VAL A 9 -16.44 7.69 -8.37
CA VAL A 9 -16.17 6.32 -8.83
C VAL A 9 -15.01 5.74 -8.02
N ALA A 10 -15.22 4.56 -7.43
CA ALA A 10 -14.19 3.89 -6.66
C ALA A 10 -12.95 3.64 -7.54
N ALA A 11 -11.75 3.97 -7.02
CA ALA A 11 -10.51 3.77 -7.74
C ALA A 11 -10.22 2.26 -7.92
N PHE A 12 -9.94 1.85 -9.16
CA PHE A 12 -9.60 0.47 -9.51
C PHE A 12 -8.08 0.24 -9.60
N TRP A 13 -7.54 -0.46 -8.61
CA TRP A 13 -6.11 -0.71 -8.45
C TRP A 13 -5.73 -2.15 -8.86
N ASP A 14 -5.32 -2.33 -10.11
CA ASP A 14 -4.65 -3.57 -10.54
C ASP A 14 -3.16 -3.60 -10.11
N ASN A 15 -2.51 -4.75 -10.27
CA ASN A 15 -1.12 -4.95 -9.86
C ASN A 15 -0.16 -4.01 -10.60
N THR A 16 -0.34 -3.81 -11.90
CA THR A 16 0.51 -2.95 -12.72
C THR A 16 0.39 -1.49 -12.26
N THR A 17 -0.84 -1.01 -12.08
CA THR A 17 -1.13 0.34 -11.57
C THR A 17 -0.57 0.54 -10.16
N THR A 18 -0.66 -0.49 -9.31
CA THR A 18 -0.13 -0.46 -7.95
C THR A 18 1.40 -0.39 -7.93
N MET A 19 2.08 -1.21 -8.74
CA MET A 19 3.55 -1.16 -8.84
C MET A 19 4.04 0.19 -9.34
N LEU A 20 3.40 0.74 -10.39
CA LEU A 20 3.75 2.04 -10.92
C LEU A 20 3.57 3.16 -9.88
N PHE A 21 2.49 3.11 -9.09
CA PHE A 21 2.30 4.04 -7.99
C PHE A 21 3.41 3.93 -6.93
N CYS A 22 3.82 2.71 -6.57
CA CYS A 22 4.95 2.49 -5.66
C CYS A 22 6.25 3.10 -6.21
N ASP A 23 6.55 2.90 -7.50
CA ASP A 23 7.76 3.42 -8.14
C ASP A 23 7.77 4.96 -8.12
N LEU A 24 6.63 5.61 -8.40
CA LEU A 24 6.48 7.06 -8.28
C LEU A 24 6.68 7.54 -6.84
N CYS A 25 6.10 6.84 -5.87
CA CYS A 25 6.29 7.15 -4.46
C CYS A 25 7.76 7.03 -4.03
N ILE A 26 8.48 5.98 -4.48
CA ILE A 26 9.90 5.78 -4.19
C ILE A 26 10.72 6.93 -4.78
N LYS A 27 10.48 7.28 -6.04
CA LYS A 27 11.16 8.41 -6.70
C LYS A 27 10.99 9.72 -5.92
N GLU A 28 9.78 10.04 -5.45
CA GLU A 28 9.58 11.26 -4.65
C GLU A 28 10.22 11.17 -3.25
N VAL A 29 10.34 9.97 -2.67
CA VAL A 29 11.11 9.79 -1.42
C VAL A 29 12.59 10.07 -1.66
N GLU A 30 13.17 9.55 -2.74
CA GLU A 30 14.58 9.76 -3.12
C GLU A 30 14.88 11.24 -3.41
N LEU A 31 13.91 11.98 -3.95
CA LEU A 31 13.99 13.43 -4.15
C LEU A 31 13.81 14.25 -2.85
N GLY A 32 13.58 13.60 -1.70
CA GLY A 32 13.42 14.28 -0.41
C GLY A 32 12.03 14.88 -0.20
N ASN A 33 11.05 14.60 -1.06
CA ASN A 33 9.69 15.13 -0.95
C ASN A 33 8.85 14.45 0.13
N ARG A 34 9.45 13.55 0.93
CA ARG A 34 8.90 12.99 2.17
C ARG A 34 9.85 13.29 3.34
N PRO A 35 9.93 14.56 3.79
CA PRO A 35 10.87 14.95 4.85
C PRO A 35 10.53 14.36 6.23
N THR A 36 9.28 13.91 6.42
CA THR A 36 8.80 13.29 7.66
C THR A 36 8.10 11.95 7.34
N THR A 37 6.95 11.70 7.95
CA THR A 37 6.14 10.50 7.74
C THR A 37 5.25 10.58 6.49
N HIS A 38 5.10 11.77 5.89
CA HIS A 38 4.20 12.05 4.77
C HIS A 38 4.90 12.83 3.64
N PHE A 39 4.41 12.65 2.40
CA PHE A 39 4.81 13.49 1.28
C PHE A 39 4.38 14.95 1.52
N ASN A 40 5.26 15.88 1.18
CA ASN A 40 4.98 17.30 1.17
C ASN A 40 4.00 17.66 0.03
N LYS A 41 3.69 18.96 -0.13
CA LYS A 41 2.76 19.41 -1.17
C LYS A 41 3.27 19.10 -2.58
N GLU A 42 4.56 19.29 -2.82
CA GLU A 42 5.22 19.08 -4.11
C GLU A 42 5.23 17.60 -4.51
N GLY A 43 5.63 16.71 -3.61
CA GLY A 43 5.61 15.27 -3.84
C GLY A 43 4.22 14.75 -4.21
N TRP A 44 3.16 15.22 -3.54
CA TRP A 44 1.80 14.84 -3.92
C TRP A 44 1.40 15.35 -5.31
N ILE A 45 1.80 16.57 -5.67
CA ILE A 45 1.52 17.13 -7.01
C ILE A 45 2.24 16.32 -8.08
N ASN A 46 3.51 16.00 -7.85
CA ASN A 46 4.32 15.21 -8.78
C ASN A 46 3.77 13.79 -8.93
N ILE A 47 3.43 13.11 -7.83
CA ILE A 47 2.81 11.78 -7.87
C ILE A 47 1.52 11.81 -8.67
N MET A 48 0.61 12.75 -8.37
CA MET A 48 -0.68 12.86 -9.07
C MET A 48 -0.48 13.05 -10.57
N LYS A 49 0.37 14.00 -10.96
CA LYS A 49 0.65 14.32 -12.36
C LYS A 49 1.24 13.13 -13.11
N ASN A 50 2.34 12.57 -12.60
CA ASN A 50 3.02 11.46 -13.28
C ASN A 50 2.14 10.19 -13.30
N PHE A 51 1.35 9.95 -12.25
CA PHE A 51 0.44 8.82 -12.20
C PHE A 51 -0.63 8.90 -13.30
N GLU A 52 -1.26 10.07 -13.46
CA GLU A 52 -2.23 10.29 -14.55
C GLU A 52 -1.56 10.17 -15.92
N GLU A 53 -0.38 10.75 -16.10
CA GLU A 53 0.35 10.70 -17.37
C GLU A 53 0.69 9.27 -17.80
N LEU A 54 1.12 8.42 -16.85
CA LEU A 54 1.57 7.06 -17.14
C LEU A 54 0.42 6.04 -17.19
N THR A 55 -0.62 6.20 -16.38
CA THR A 55 -1.72 5.23 -16.27
C THR A 55 -2.96 5.63 -17.07
N ARG A 56 -3.05 6.91 -17.46
CA ARG A 56 -4.26 7.55 -18.01
C ARG A 56 -5.47 7.49 -17.06
N LYS A 57 -5.26 7.18 -15.79
CA LYS A 57 -6.31 7.15 -14.76
C LYS A 57 -6.27 8.44 -13.95
N GLN A 58 -7.40 9.15 -13.92
CA GLN A 58 -7.56 10.35 -13.11
C GLN A 58 -8.04 9.99 -11.71
N TYR A 59 -7.10 9.85 -10.80
CA TYR A 59 -7.40 9.66 -9.37
C TYR A 59 -7.20 10.94 -8.60
N ASP A 60 -8.13 11.23 -7.71
CA ASP A 60 -7.99 12.36 -6.80
C ASP A 60 -6.93 12.06 -5.73
N LYS A 61 -6.52 13.12 -5.03
CA LYS A 61 -5.52 13.01 -3.97
C LYS A 61 -5.96 12.08 -2.83
N VAL A 62 -7.26 12.01 -2.54
CA VAL A 62 -7.79 11.17 -1.46
C VAL A 62 -7.67 9.70 -1.83
N GLN A 63 -7.97 9.32 -3.07
CA GLN A 63 -7.82 7.96 -3.59
C GLN A 63 -6.36 7.48 -3.55
N LEU A 64 -5.43 8.32 -4.02
CA LEU A 64 -3.99 8.01 -3.96
C LEU A 64 -3.47 7.91 -2.52
N LYS A 65 -3.91 8.83 -1.65
CA LYS A 65 -3.57 8.80 -0.22
C LYS A 65 -4.09 7.55 0.46
N ASN A 66 -5.35 7.17 0.20
CA ASN A 66 -5.94 5.96 0.75
C ASN A 66 -5.16 4.72 0.30
N LYS A 67 -4.74 4.64 -0.97
CA LYS A 67 -3.90 3.55 -1.46
C LYS A 67 -2.53 3.53 -0.75
N TRP A 68 -1.87 4.67 -0.59
CA TRP A 68 -0.61 4.76 0.15
C TRP A 68 -0.74 4.29 1.60
N ASP A 69 -1.76 4.75 2.31
CA ASP A 69 -2.00 4.35 3.70
C ASP A 69 -2.35 2.85 3.81
N HIS A 70 -3.07 2.30 2.84
CA HIS A 70 -3.33 0.86 2.74
C HIS A 70 -2.04 0.07 2.52
N LEU A 71 -1.22 0.44 1.53
CA LEU A 71 0.07 -0.21 1.25
C LEU A 71 1.00 -0.18 2.46
N LYS A 72 1.01 0.92 3.23
CA LYS A 72 1.77 0.99 4.49
C LYS A 72 1.26 0.00 5.54
N LYS A 73 -0.06 -0.21 5.63
CA LYS A 73 -0.63 -1.21 6.54
C LYS A 73 -0.23 -2.62 6.11
N GLU A 74 -0.36 -2.94 4.82
CA GLU A 74 0.06 -4.23 4.27
C GLU A 74 1.56 -4.48 4.47
N TRP A 75 2.40 -3.46 4.29
CA TRP A 75 3.83 -3.56 4.57
C TRP A 75 4.14 -3.82 6.04
N LYS A 76 3.48 -3.11 6.96
CA LYS A 76 3.64 -3.35 8.41
C LYS A 76 3.24 -4.77 8.78
N LEU A 77 2.09 -5.21 8.28
CA LEU A 77 1.58 -6.56 8.46
C LEU A 77 2.60 -7.61 7.95
N TRP A 78 3.14 -7.39 6.75
CA TRP A 78 4.16 -8.26 6.18
C TRP A 78 5.44 -8.27 7.02
N MET A 79 5.88 -7.12 7.54
CA MET A 79 7.03 -7.02 8.44
C MET A 79 6.80 -7.71 9.78
N GLU A 80 5.60 -7.64 10.34
CA GLU A 80 5.22 -8.35 11.57
C GLU A 80 5.22 -9.86 11.35
N LEU A 81 4.62 -10.32 10.24
CA LEU A 81 4.68 -11.72 9.82
C LEU A 81 6.12 -12.20 9.65
N LYS A 82 7.00 -11.37 9.08
CA LYS A 82 8.43 -11.69 8.93
C LYS A 82 9.21 -11.67 10.23
N ARG A 83 8.87 -10.81 11.19
CA ARG A 83 9.56 -10.69 12.49
C ARG A 83 9.16 -11.80 13.47
N GLY A 84 7.99 -12.41 13.29
CA GLY A 84 7.47 -13.49 14.14
C GLY A 84 8.21 -14.83 14.02
N GLU A 85 9.04 -15.05 12.99
CA GLU A 85 9.85 -16.26 12.88
C GLU A 85 11.27 -16.04 12.35
N THR A 86 12.24 -16.39 13.17
CA THR A 86 13.51 -16.96 12.73
C THR A 86 13.30 -18.43 12.39
N GLY A 87 13.31 -18.82 11.11
CA GLY A 87 13.35 -20.23 10.69
C GLY A 87 12.38 -20.65 9.58
N LEU A 88 11.46 -19.79 9.15
CA LEU A 88 10.61 -20.09 8.00
C LEU A 88 11.36 -19.87 6.68
N GLY A 89 11.22 -20.83 5.76
CA GLY A 89 11.81 -20.74 4.43
C GLY A 89 11.18 -19.63 3.60
N TRP A 90 11.88 -19.17 2.55
CA TRP A 90 11.31 -18.34 1.51
C TRP A 90 11.00 -19.19 0.29
N ASN A 91 9.74 -19.23 -0.13
CA ASN A 91 9.35 -19.91 -1.35
C ASN A 91 9.57 -18.98 -2.55
N ALA A 92 10.74 -19.08 -3.19
CA ALA A 92 11.10 -18.22 -4.33
C ALA A 92 10.14 -18.37 -5.52
N SER A 93 9.57 -19.57 -5.72
CA SER A 93 8.64 -19.88 -6.80
C SER A 93 7.28 -19.20 -6.61
N ARG A 94 6.76 -19.21 -5.38
CA ARG A 94 5.47 -18.60 -5.03
C ARG A 94 5.59 -17.13 -4.59
N LYS A 95 6.82 -16.65 -4.37
CA LYS A 95 7.13 -15.35 -3.74
C LYS A 95 6.43 -15.16 -2.39
N THR A 96 6.26 -16.26 -1.65
CA THR A 96 5.59 -16.29 -0.33
C THR A 96 6.51 -16.88 0.73
N ILE A 97 6.13 -16.74 2.00
CA ILE A 97 6.76 -17.48 3.10
C ILE A 97 6.44 -18.97 2.89
N ASP A 98 7.47 -19.81 2.96
CA ASP A 98 7.35 -21.26 2.92
C ASP A 98 7.06 -21.74 4.35
N ALA A 99 5.77 -21.85 4.65
CA ALA A 99 5.24 -22.25 5.94
C ALA A 99 4.12 -23.29 5.72
N SER A 100 3.84 -24.11 6.75
CA SER A 100 2.77 -25.11 6.66
C SER A 100 1.39 -24.45 6.62
N ASP A 101 0.40 -25.20 6.15
CA ASP A 101 -0.99 -24.70 6.08
C ASP A 101 -1.54 -24.41 7.49
N GLU A 102 -1.17 -25.21 8.50
CA GLU A 102 -1.54 -24.93 9.90
C GLU A 102 -0.98 -23.59 10.38
N TRP A 103 0.25 -23.26 9.97
CA TRP A 103 0.87 -21.99 10.31
C TRP A 103 0.12 -20.80 9.68
N TRP A 104 -0.29 -20.93 8.42
CA TRP A 104 -1.10 -19.92 7.74
C TRP A 104 -2.46 -19.75 8.42
N ASP A 105 -3.11 -20.83 8.84
CA ASP A 105 -4.42 -20.79 9.51
C ASP A 105 -4.37 -20.10 10.88
N GLU A 106 -3.34 -20.38 11.69
CA GLU A 106 -3.15 -19.70 12.97
C GLU A 106 -2.89 -18.20 12.77
N ARG A 107 -2.06 -17.85 11.79
CA ARG A 107 -1.72 -16.45 11.52
C ARG A 107 -2.89 -15.68 10.93
N ILE A 108 -3.61 -16.23 9.97
CA ILE A 108 -4.81 -15.59 9.39
C ILE A 108 -5.85 -15.30 10.49
N LYS A 109 -6.07 -16.23 11.43
CA LYS A 109 -6.96 -15.99 12.58
C LYS A 109 -6.49 -14.79 13.40
N VAL A 110 -5.21 -14.74 13.79
CA VAL A 110 -4.65 -13.61 14.55
C VAL A 110 -4.80 -12.27 13.80
N LEU A 111 -4.59 -12.26 12.48
CA LEU A 111 -4.71 -11.05 11.66
C LEU A 111 -6.16 -10.57 11.49
N ILE A 112 -7.12 -11.51 11.43
CA ILE A 112 -8.55 -11.19 11.39
C ILE A 112 -8.99 -10.65 12.75
N PHE A 113 -8.58 -11.28 13.85
CA PHE A 113 -8.87 -10.79 15.20
C PHE A 113 -8.28 -9.39 15.44
N HIS A 114 -7.06 -9.11 14.99
CA HIS A 114 -6.45 -7.78 15.14
C HIS A 114 -7.16 -6.69 14.33
N ASN A 115 -7.73 -7.00 13.16
CA ASN A 115 -8.51 -6.04 12.37
C ASN A 115 -9.95 -5.81 12.87
N ILE A 116 -10.49 -6.70 13.71
CA ILE A 116 -11.85 -6.56 14.27
C ILE A 116 -11.84 -5.74 15.57
N PHE A 117 -10.73 -5.75 16.32
CA PHE A 117 -10.64 -5.15 17.66
C PHE A 117 -9.76 -3.88 17.75
N VAL A 118 -9.36 -3.28 16.62
CA VAL A 118 -8.60 -2.00 16.56
C VAL A 118 -9.27 -1.00 15.63
#